data_AF-A0A2M7UJ81-F1
#
_entry.id   AF-A0A2M7UJ81-F1
#
_cell.length_a   1.000
_cell.length_b   1.000
_cell.length_c   1.000
_cell.angle_alpha   90.00
_cell.angle_beta   90.00
_cell.angle_gamma   90.00
#
_symmetry.space_group_name_H-M   'P 1'
#
loop_
_entity.id
_entity.type
_entity.pdbx_description
1 polymer ?
#
loop_
_entity_poly.entity_id
_entity_poly.type
_entity_poly.pdbx_seq_one_letter_code
_entity_poly.pdbx_strand_id
1 'polypeptide(L)'
;MGYIEGADNYPCLQFRGILKKYRTQFLQKYPHSHPFPQFRWHKSFHDHTIRNEHDFMTHFKYLEYQIQKHNMPEDWKYTFLNPKYEDLLEEAF
;
A
#
# COMPACT_ATOMS: atom_id res chain seq x y z
N MET A 1 -24.33 -18.30 8.79
CA MET A 1 -23.13 -17.72 9.40
C MET A 1 -22.74 -16.53 8.54
N GLY A 2 -23.26 -15.33 8.77
CA GLY A 2 -22.91 -14.47 9.89
C GLY A 2 -22.13 -13.29 9.30
N TYR A 3 -22.79 -12.49 8.46
CA TYR A 3 -22.26 -11.22 7.96
C TYR A 3 -22.12 -10.29 9.15
N ILE A 4 -20.90 -9.95 9.54
CA ILE A 4 -20.68 -8.92 10.56
C ILE A 4 -20.73 -7.59 9.82
N GLU A 5 -21.87 -6.92 9.96
CA GLU A 5 -22.04 -5.50 9.70
C GLU A 5 -21.02 -4.72 10.52
N GLY A 6 -20.08 -4.10 9.81
CA GLY A 6 -19.07 -3.20 10.34
C GLY A 6 -18.71 -2.19 9.27
N ALA A 7 -19.72 -1.61 8.62
CA ALA A 7 -19.55 -0.42 7.78
C ALA A 7 -19.30 0.77 8.70
N ASP A 8 -18.11 0.80 9.30
CA ASP A 8 -17.61 1.95 10.01
C ASP A 8 -17.49 3.11 9.00
N ASN A 9 -18.28 4.16 9.24
CA ASN A 9 -18.18 5.45 8.58
C ASN A 9 -16.80 6.09 8.87
N TYR A 10 -15.76 5.69 8.14
CA TYR A 10 -14.50 6.43 8.15
C TYR A 10 -14.60 7.62 7.21
N PRO A 11 -14.32 8.86 7.67
CA PRO A 11 -14.22 10.01 6.77
C PRO A 11 -13.11 9.72 5.77
N CYS A 12 -13.54 9.48 4.55
CA CYS A 12 -12.72 9.16 3.41
C CYS A 12 -11.60 10.20 3.23
N LEU A 13 -10.37 9.72 2.96
CA LEU A 13 -9.26 10.43 2.29
C LEU A 13 -8.24 11.19 3.17
N GLN A 14 -7.94 10.77 4.40
CA GLN A 14 -6.91 11.45 5.23
C GLN A 14 -5.54 11.54 4.51
N PHE A 15 -5.16 10.48 3.77
CA PHE A 15 -3.86 10.42 3.09
C PHE A 15 -3.85 10.93 1.65
N ARG A 16 -4.97 11.48 1.16
CA ARG A 16 -5.07 11.89 -0.26
C ARG A 16 -4.08 12.99 -0.64
N GLY A 17 -3.74 13.89 0.29
CA GLY A 17 -2.73 14.93 0.06
C GLY A 17 -1.34 14.33 -0.15
N ILE A 18 -0.95 13.39 0.71
CA ILE A 18 0.35 12.72 0.66
C ILE A 18 0.46 11.84 -0.59
N LEU A 19 -0.57 11.06 -0.93
CA LEU A 19 -0.57 10.24 -2.14
C LEU A 19 -0.47 11.08 -3.42
N LYS A 20 -1.11 12.26 -3.45
CA LYS A 20 -0.91 13.22 -4.56
C LYS A 20 0.53 13.71 -4.63
N LYS A 21 1.15 14.04 -3.48
CA LYS A 21 2.56 14.45 -3.41
C LYS A 21 3.48 13.36 -3.98
N TYR A 22 3.33 12.11 -3.54
CA TYR A 22 4.15 10.99 -4.03
C TYR A 22 3.93 10.72 -5.52
N ARG A 23 2.69 10.79 -6.00
CA ARG A 23 2.41 10.68 -7.44
C ARG A 23 3.12 11.78 -8.23
N THR A 24 3.05 13.03 -7.78
CA THR A 24 3.74 14.15 -8.43
C THR A 24 5.24 13.94 -8.45
N GLN A 25 5.85 13.57 -7.32
CA GLN A 25 7.28 13.29 -7.23
C GLN A 25 7.71 12.15 -8.16
N PHE A 26 6.91 11.08 -8.24
CA PHE A 26 7.18 9.97 -9.15
C PHE A 26 7.16 10.40 -10.61
N LEU A 27 6.14 11.17 -11.02
CA LEU A 27 6.02 11.67 -12.40
C LEU A 27 7.10 12.68 -12.75
N GLN A 28 7.57 13.49 -11.79
CA GLN A 28 8.71 14.39 -11.97
C GLN A 28 10.02 13.63 -12.14
N LYS A 29 10.22 12.55 -11.36
CA LYS A 29 11.41 11.71 -11.43
C LYS A 29 11.46 10.86 -12.71
N TYR A 30 10.29 10.45 -13.22
CA TYR A 30 10.15 9.60 -14.41
C TYR A 30 9.13 10.16 -15.42
N PRO A 31 9.47 11.23 -16.16
CA PRO A 31 8.52 11.92 -17.04
C PRO A 31 8.13 11.15 -18.31
N HIS A 32 8.99 10.23 -18.77
CA HIS A 32 8.80 9.53 -20.06
C HIS A 32 8.79 8.01 -19.91
N SER A 33 9.70 7.45 -19.11
CA SER A 33 9.84 6.01 -18.87
C SER A 33 10.36 5.74 -17.47
N HIS A 34 10.00 4.60 -16.88
CA HIS A 34 10.48 4.17 -15.58
C HIS A 34 10.92 2.69 -15.60
N PRO A 35 11.85 2.27 -14.73
CA PRO A 35 12.36 0.89 -14.69
C PRO A 35 11.37 -0.11 -14.05
N PHE A 36 10.26 0.37 -13.50
CA PHE A 36 9.23 -0.46 -12.85
C PHE A 36 8.27 -1.08 -13.89
N PRO A 37 7.57 -2.19 -13.56
CA PRO A 37 6.50 -2.74 -14.38
C PRO A 37 5.45 -1.69 -14.70
N GLN A 38 4.75 -1.80 -15.83
CA GLN A 38 3.65 -0.89 -16.12
C GLN A 38 2.57 -1.00 -15.05
N PHE A 39 2.29 0.12 -14.38
CA PHE A 39 1.19 0.22 -13.42
C PHE A 39 0.37 1.48 -13.69
N ARG A 40 -0.87 1.49 -13.22
CA ARG A 40 -1.76 2.64 -13.31
C ARG A 40 -2.06 3.14 -11.91
N TRP A 41 -1.97 4.45 -11.72
CA TRP A 41 -2.45 5.08 -10.50
C TRP A 41 -3.97 4.91 -10.39
N HIS A 42 -4.44 4.24 -9.35
CA HIS A 42 -5.87 4.15 -9.07
C HIS A 42 -6.45 5.54 -8.77
N LYS A 43 -7.71 5.75 -9.16
CA LYS A 43 -8.42 7.04 -8.97
C LYS A 43 -8.62 7.38 -7.48
N SER A 44 -8.73 6.35 -6.65
CA SER A 44 -8.95 6.42 -5.22
C SER A 44 -8.21 5.27 -4.53
N PHE A 45 -7.90 5.47 -3.26
CA PHE A 45 -7.28 4.47 -2.39
C PHE A 45 -8.17 4.28 -1.18
N HIS A 46 -8.19 3.07 -0.63
CA HIS A 46 -8.83 2.78 0.63
C HIS A 46 -7.83 3.06 1.75
N ASP A 47 -8.17 4.00 2.63
CA ASP A 47 -7.40 4.30 3.84
C ASP A 47 -8.02 3.62 5.06
N HIS A 48 -7.18 2.99 5.88
CA HIS A 48 -7.55 2.38 7.16
C HIS A 48 -6.55 2.82 8.22
N THR A 49 -7.04 3.39 9.33
CA THR A 49 -6.20 3.70 10.48
C THR A 49 -6.03 2.45 11.33
N ILE A 50 -4.80 1.97 11.46
CA ILE A 50 -4.46 0.86 12.35
C ILE A 50 -4.54 1.37 13.79
N ARG A 51 -5.48 0.82 14.57
CA ARG A 51 -5.81 1.37 15.91
C ARG A 51 -5.07 0.72 17.07
N ASN A 52 -4.53 -0.49 16.88
CA ASN A 52 -3.84 -1.24 17.92
C ASN A 52 -2.91 -2.30 17.32
N GLU A 53 -2.11 -2.94 18.18
CA GLU A 53 -1.14 -3.96 17.80
C GLU A 53 -1.77 -5.20 17.13
N HIS A 54 -2.95 -5.64 17.60
CA HIS A 54 -3.63 -6.78 17.00
C HIS A 54 -4.07 -6.49 15.55
N ASP A 55 -4.63 -5.29 15.33
CA ASP A 55 -5.01 -4.81 14.01
C ASP A 55 -3.78 -4.65 13.10
N PHE A 56 -2.67 -4.15 13.65
CA PHE A 56 -1.39 -4.07 12.94
C PHE A 56 -0.93 -5.45 12.47
N MET A 57 -0.84 -6.42 13.39
CA MET A 57 -0.39 -7.77 13.06
C MET A 57 -1.31 -8.47 12.04
N THR A 58 -2.60 -8.18 12.08
CA THR A 58 -3.57 -8.70 11.11
C THR A 58 -3.31 -8.13 9.71
N HIS A 59 -3.11 -6.82 9.60
CA HIS A 59 -2.78 -6.17 8.33
C HIS A 59 -1.40 -6.58 7.81
N PHE A 60 -0.42 -6.72 8.68
CA PHE A 60 0.93 -7.20 8.33
C PHE A 60 0.87 -8.58 7.67
N LYS A 61 0.21 -9.55 8.32
CA LYS A 61 0.01 -10.90 7.77
C LYS A 61 -0.80 -10.88 6.47
N TYR A 62 -1.81 -10.02 6.38
CA TYR A 62 -2.60 -9.86 5.15
C TYR A 62 -1.72 -9.44 3.97
N LEU A 63 -0.82 -8.48 4.19
CA LEU A 63 0.10 -7.98 3.16
C LEU A 63 1.12 -9.05 2.75
N GLU A 64 1.69 -9.78 3.72
CA GLU A 64 2.61 -10.91 3.45
C GLU A 64 1.93 -11.98 2.58
N TYR A 65 0.68 -12.33 2.91
CA TYR A 65 -0.09 -13.33 2.17
C TYR A 65 -0.51 -12.89 0.76
N GLN A 66 -0.58 -11.58 0.44
CA GLN A 66 -1.04 -11.13 -0.88
C GLN A 66 -0.18 -11.67 -2.03
N ILE A 67 1.13 -11.82 -1.81
CA ILE A 67 2.08 -12.34 -2.82
C ILE A 67 1.65 -13.76 -3.23
N GLN A 68 1.39 -14.61 -2.23
CA GLN A 68 0.95 -15.98 -2.43
C GLN A 68 -0.47 -16.04 -3.02
N LYS A 69 -1.40 -15.27 -2.45
CA LYS A 69 -2.80 -15.21 -2.87
C LYS A 69 -2.96 -14.88 -4.36
N HIS A 70 -2.10 -14.01 -4.88
CA HIS A 70 -2.16 -13.55 -6.27
C HIS A 70 -1.20 -14.29 -7.21
N ASN A 71 -0.60 -15.40 -6.76
CA ASN A 71 0.35 -16.22 -7.55
C ASN A 71 1.47 -15.37 -8.17
N MET A 72 2.02 -14.44 -7.38
CA MET A 72 3.16 -13.66 -7.83
C MET A 72 4.40 -14.56 -8.01
N PRO A 73 5.32 -14.22 -8.92
CA PRO A 73 6.57 -14.95 -9.10
C PRO A 73 7.35 -15.11 -7.78
N GLU A 74 8.10 -16.21 -7.64
CA GLU A 74 8.94 -16.45 -6.44
C GLU A 74 10.01 -15.37 -6.23
N ASP A 75 10.45 -14.72 -7.31
CA ASP A 75 11.42 -13.61 -7.29
C ASP A 75 10.74 -12.22 -7.17
N TRP A 76 9.48 -12.18 -6.72
CA TRP A 76 8.72 -10.94 -6.60
C TRP A 76 9.36 -9.97 -5.61
N LYS A 77 10.12 -9.01 -6.16
CA LYS A 77 10.89 -8.05 -5.38
C LYS A 77 10.09 -6.86 -4.87
N TYR A 78 8.90 -6.57 -5.40
CA TYR A 78 8.10 -5.38 -5.05
C TYR A 78 7.18 -5.64 -3.85
N THR A 79 7.79 -5.87 -2.70
CA THR A 79 7.12 -6.12 -1.43
C THR A 79 7.76 -5.29 -0.32
N PHE A 80 6.97 -4.96 0.71
CA PHE A 80 7.46 -4.28 1.90
C PHE A 80 8.46 -5.14 2.71
N LEU A 81 8.51 -6.45 2.46
CA LEU A 81 9.47 -7.38 3.07
C LEU A 81 10.88 -7.31 2.45
N ASN A 82 11.05 -6.57 1.35
CA ASN A 82 12.34 -6.49 0.68
C ASN A 82 13.23 -5.44 1.39
N PRO A 83 14.39 -5.84 1.97
CA PRO A 83 15.26 -4.92 2.71
C PRO A 83 15.77 -3.75 1.85
N LYS A 84 15.77 -3.87 0.52
CA LYS A 84 16.14 -2.78 -0.39
C LYS A 84 15.21 -1.57 -0.34
N TYR A 85 14.05 -1.70 0.32
CA TYR A 85 13.03 -0.66 0.45
C TYR A 85 12.74 -0.31 1.91
N GLU A 86 13.55 -0.79 2.84
CA GLU A 86 13.38 -0.53 4.28
C GLU A 86 13.43 0.98 4.60
N ASP A 87 14.33 1.68 3.93
CA ASP A 87 14.50 3.14 3.99
C ASP A 87 13.26 3.93 3.55
N LEU A 88 12.43 3.35 2.67
CA LEU A 88 11.18 3.97 2.21
C LEU A 88 10.07 3.94 3.27
N LEU A 89 10.22 3.15 4.36
CA LEU A 89 9.23 3.01 5.42
C LEU A 89 9.41 4.05 6.54
N GLU A 90 10.64 4.55 6.75
CA GLU A 90 10.94 5.46 7.85
C GLU A 90 10.55 6.94 7.59
N GLU A 91 10.44 7.37 6.33
CA GLU A 91 10.09 8.77 5.99
C GLU A 91 8.60 9.13 6.20
N ALA A 92 7.75 8.19 6.63
CA ALA A 92 6.29 8.33 6.58
C ALA A 92 5.62 8.97 7.81
N PHE A 93 6.36 9.41 8.84
CA PHE A 93 5.81 9.96 10.08
C PHE A 93 6.44 11.29 10.51
#